data_AF-A0A534MVJ1-F1
#
_entry.id   AF-A0A534MVJ1-F1
#
_cell.length_a   1.000
_cell.length_b   1.000
_cell.length_c   1.000
_cell.angle_alpha   90.00
_cell.angle_beta   90.00
_cell.angle_gamma   90.00
#
_symmetry.space_group_name_H-M   'P 1'
#
loop_
_entity.id
_entity.type
_entity.pdbx_description
1 polymer ?
#
loop_
_entity_poly.entity_id
_entity_poly.type
_entity_poly.pdbx_seq_one_letter_code
_entity_poly.pdbx_strand_id
1 'polypeptide(L)'
;MNIREAIARLVNRGDLSEAETIEVMNQIMTGEATPLQVASFLTALRMKGETVQEITGAARVMREKVHRVRVKAGLVLDTCGTGGDQKGTFNISTASAFVVAGAGIAVAKHGNRSVSSQSGSADVLAALGVKIDAPKEKVEE
;
A
#
# COMPACT_ATOMS: atom_id res chain seq x y z
N MET A 1 1.60 4.80 -23.04
CA MET A 1 1.25 3.38 -23.05
C MET A 1 -0.13 3.17 -22.45
N ASN A 2 -1.02 2.49 -23.18
CA ASN A 2 -2.32 2.11 -22.63
C ASN A 2 -2.26 0.76 -21.90
N ILE A 3 -3.24 0.48 -21.03
CA ILE A 3 -3.26 -0.78 -20.24
C ILE A 3 -3.33 -2.04 -21.11
N ARG A 4 -3.91 -1.98 -22.32
CA ARG A 4 -4.00 -3.15 -23.22
C ARG A 4 -2.62 -3.53 -23.76
N GLU A 5 -1.83 -2.55 -24.18
CA GLU A 5 -0.44 -2.74 -24.61
C GLU A 5 0.42 -3.30 -23.47
N ALA A 6 0.24 -2.75 -22.26
CA ALA A 6 0.94 -3.21 -21.07
C ALA A 6 0.64 -4.68 -20.76
N ILE A 7 -0.64 -5.07 -20.76
CA ILE A 7 -1.05 -6.47 -20.57
C ILE A 7 -0.39 -7.38 -21.62
N ALA A 8 -0.45 -7.00 -22.90
CA ALA A 8 0.14 -7.79 -23.97
C ALA A 8 1.66 -7.97 -23.78
N ARG A 9 2.36 -6.92 -23.33
CA ARG A 9 3.80 -6.99 -23.05
C ARG A 9 4.10 -7.90 -21.85
N LEU A 10 3.37 -7.74 -20.75
CA LEU A 10 3.55 -8.53 -19.53
C LEU A 10 3.29 -10.02 -19.77
N VAL A 11 2.27 -10.38 -20.55
CA VAL A 11 1.99 -11.77 -20.94
C VAL A 11 3.17 -12.39 -21.70
N ASN A 12 3.86 -11.60 -22.51
CA ASN A 12 5.07 -12.01 -23.22
C ASN A 12 6.35 -11.92 -22.37
N ARG A 13 6.21 -11.80 -21.04
CA ARG A 13 7.30 -11.65 -20.06
C ARG A 13 8.20 -10.43 -20.31
N GLY A 14 7.70 -9.40 -21.00
CA GLY A 14 8.40 -8.14 -21.17
C GLY A 14 8.17 -7.20 -19.99
N ASP A 15 9.23 -6.53 -19.55
CA ASP A 15 9.16 -5.55 -18.46
C ASP A 15 8.59 -4.21 -18.94
N LEU A 16 7.98 -3.49 -18.01
CA LEU A 16 7.62 -2.09 -18.19
C LEU A 16 8.68 -1.19 -17.56
N SER A 17 8.97 -0.06 -18.21
CA SER A 17 9.72 1.01 -17.57
C SER A 17 8.90 1.66 -16.45
N GLU A 18 9.58 2.43 -15.58
CA GLU A 18 8.91 3.21 -14.53
C GLU A 18 7.88 4.18 -15.14
N ALA A 19 8.24 4.87 -16.24
CA ALA A 19 7.36 5.81 -16.93
C ALA A 19 6.10 5.13 -17.51
N GLU A 20 6.26 3.98 -18.16
CA GLU A 20 5.12 3.22 -18.69
C GLU A 20 4.21 2.71 -17.57
N THR A 21 4.80 2.28 -16.45
CA THR A 21 4.01 1.85 -15.29
C THR A 21 3.23 3.00 -14.67
N ILE A 22 3.81 4.21 -14.60
CA ILE A 22 3.10 5.42 -14.15
C ILE A 22 1.88 5.72 -15.03
N GLU A 23 2.01 5.61 -16.35
CA GLU A 23 0.91 5.84 -17.28
C GLU A 23 -0.23 4.83 -17.09
N VAL A 24 0.11 3.54 -16.92
CA VAL A 24 -0.88 2.47 -16.69
C VAL A 24 -1.55 2.63 -15.33
N MET A 25 -0.77 2.90 -14.28
CA MET A 25 -1.29 3.08 -12.92
C MET A 25 -2.18 4.31 -12.80
N ASN A 26 -1.93 5.36 -13.58
CA ASN A 26 -2.85 6.49 -13.66
C ASN A 26 -4.21 6.06 -14.23
N GLN A 27 -4.25 5.34 -15.35
CA GLN A 27 -5.50 4.80 -15.93
C GLN A 27 -6.28 3.94 -14.92
N ILE A 28 -5.57 3.12 -14.14
CA ILE A 28 -6.19 2.28 -13.10
C ILE A 28 -6.80 3.16 -11.99
N MET A 29 -6.03 4.12 -11.48
CA MET A 29 -6.43 4.90 -10.31
C MET A 29 -7.38 6.07 -10.63
N THR A 30 -7.54 6.46 -11.89
CA THR A 30 -8.58 7.42 -12.35
C THR A 30 -9.88 6.74 -12.79
N GLY A 31 -9.92 5.40 -12.81
CA GLY A 31 -11.10 4.63 -13.22
C GLY A 31 -11.29 4.52 -14.74
N GLU A 32 -10.26 4.86 -15.53
CA GLU A 32 -10.29 4.71 -17.00
C GLU A 32 -10.13 3.24 -17.43
N ALA A 33 -9.47 2.42 -16.61
CA ALA A 33 -9.34 0.98 -16.84
C ALA A 33 -10.56 0.20 -16.30
N THR A 34 -11.07 -0.75 -17.08
CA THR A 34 -12.17 -1.62 -16.63
C THR A 34 -11.69 -2.62 -15.57
N PRO A 35 -12.59 -3.14 -14.71
CA PRO A 35 -12.21 -4.17 -13.73
C PRO A 35 -11.52 -5.39 -14.34
N LEU A 36 -11.94 -5.80 -15.55
CA LEU A 36 -11.32 -6.90 -16.28
C LEU A 36 -9.89 -6.56 -16.72
N GLN A 37 -9.64 -5.34 -17.18
CA GLN A 37 -8.29 -4.90 -17.55
C GLN A 37 -7.37 -4.83 -16.33
N VAL A 38 -7.86 -4.33 -15.20
CA VAL A 38 -7.10 -4.30 -13.94
C VAL A 38 -6.75 -5.73 -13.50
N ALA A 39 -7.72 -6.65 -13.50
CA ALA A 39 -7.50 -8.05 -13.14
C ALA A 39 -6.46 -8.73 -14.07
N SER A 40 -6.57 -8.52 -15.39
CA SER A 40 -5.61 -9.06 -16.36
C SER A 40 -4.21 -8.47 -16.16
N PHE A 41 -4.09 -7.17 -15.94
CA PHE A 41 -2.82 -6.49 -15.69
C PHE A 41 -2.12 -7.04 -14.44
N LEU A 42 -2.83 -7.09 -13.30
CA LEU A 42 -2.28 -7.59 -12.04
C LEU A 42 -1.85 -9.06 -12.13
N THR A 43 -2.65 -9.89 -12.82
CA THR A 43 -2.33 -11.31 -13.02
C THR A 43 -1.09 -11.48 -13.90
N ALA A 44 -1.04 -10.79 -15.04
CA ALA A 44 0.10 -10.86 -15.96
C ALA A 44 1.39 -10.35 -15.30
N LEU A 45 1.31 -9.25 -14.55
CA LEU A 45 2.42 -8.68 -13.80
C LEU A 45 2.98 -9.69 -12.78
N ARG A 46 2.11 -10.33 -12.00
CA ARG A 46 2.51 -11.39 -11.05
C ARG A 46 3.12 -12.62 -11.75
N MET A 47 2.53 -13.08 -12.84
CA MET A 47 3.02 -14.26 -13.58
C MET A 47 4.39 -14.02 -14.22
N LYS A 48 4.65 -12.79 -14.68
CA LYS A 48 5.97 -12.35 -15.14
C LYS A 48 6.97 -12.30 -13.98
N GLY A 49 6.55 -11.75 -12.85
CA GLY A 49 7.39 -11.34 -11.72
C GLY A 49 7.69 -9.85 -11.80
N GLU A 50 7.43 -9.12 -10.72
CA GLU A 50 7.54 -7.66 -10.66
C GLU A 50 8.99 -7.16 -10.63
N THR A 51 9.31 -6.11 -11.39
CA THR A 51 10.62 -5.43 -11.33
C THR A 51 10.62 -4.23 -10.38
N VAL A 52 11.82 -3.75 -10.02
CA VAL A 52 11.98 -2.54 -9.19
C VAL A 52 11.34 -1.32 -9.87
N GLN A 53 11.49 -1.19 -11.18
CA GLN A 53 10.94 -0.08 -11.97
C GLN A 53 9.41 -0.08 -11.96
N GLU A 54 8.80 -1.26 -12.10
CA GLU A 54 7.35 -1.44 -12.05
C GLU A 54 6.79 -1.10 -10.66
N ILE A 55 7.40 -1.64 -9.60
CA ILE A 55 6.99 -1.35 -8.23
C ILE A 55 7.18 0.13 -7.89
N THR A 56 8.28 0.75 -8.33
CA THR A 56 8.56 2.17 -8.10
C THR A 56 7.54 3.05 -8.79
N GLY A 57 7.22 2.77 -10.06
CA GLY A 57 6.22 3.53 -10.81
C GLY A 57 4.84 3.45 -10.17
N ALA A 58 4.42 2.25 -9.76
CA ALA A 58 3.15 2.06 -9.06
C ALA A 58 3.11 2.80 -7.72
N ALA A 59 4.15 2.68 -6.90
CA ALA A 59 4.24 3.38 -5.62
C ALA A 59 4.24 4.91 -5.78
N ARG A 60 4.85 5.44 -6.85
CA ARG A 60 4.87 6.88 -7.13
C ARG A 60 3.47 7.42 -7.40
N VAL A 61 2.70 6.77 -8.28
CA VAL A 61 1.31 7.17 -8.57
C VAL A 61 0.44 7.09 -7.32
N MET A 62 0.59 6.03 -6.52
CA MET A 62 -0.15 5.90 -5.25
C MET A 62 0.18 7.06 -4.28
N ARG A 63 1.45 7.45 -4.17
CA ARG A 63 1.90 8.57 -3.33
C ARG A 63 1.46 9.94 -3.86
N GLU A 64 1.29 10.09 -5.16
CA GLU A 64 0.77 11.32 -5.76
C GLU A 64 -0.71 11.51 -5.44
N LYS A 65 -1.48 10.41 -5.43
CA LYS A 65 -2.93 10.43 -5.20
C LYS A 65 -3.36 10.29 -3.75
N VAL A 66 -2.43 10.03 -2.82
CA VAL A 66 -2.74 9.85 -1.39
C VAL A 66 -3.22 11.16 -0.75
N HIS A 67 -4.15 11.06 0.19
CA HIS A 67 -4.43 12.14 1.12
C HIS A 67 -3.24 12.36 2.05
N ARG A 68 -2.48 13.44 1.80
CA ARG A 68 -1.27 13.74 2.58
C ARG A 68 -1.63 14.19 3.99
N VAL A 69 -1.03 13.54 4.98
CA VAL A 69 -1.06 13.89 6.42
C VAL A 69 0.26 14.58 6.76
N ARG A 70 0.20 15.74 7.42
CA ARG A 70 1.35 16.53 7.86
C ARG A 70 1.37 16.59 9.38
N VAL A 71 2.35 15.95 9.98
CA VAL A 71 2.59 15.98 11.43
C VAL A 71 3.75 16.93 11.77
N LYS A 72 3.72 17.53 12.95
CA LYS A 72 4.76 18.49 13.42
C LYS A 72 6.01 17.83 14.03
N ALA A 73 6.07 16.50 14.05
CA ALA A 73 7.19 15.75 14.60
C ALA A 73 8.42 15.81 13.67
N GLY A 74 9.62 15.99 14.23
CA GLY A 74 10.87 16.02 13.46
C GLY A 74 11.28 14.65 12.91
N LEU A 75 10.90 13.56 13.59
CA LEU A 75 11.08 12.19 13.14
C LEU A 75 9.75 11.45 13.25
N VAL A 76 9.37 10.75 12.18
CA VAL A 76 8.16 9.94 12.10
C VAL A 76 8.54 8.56 11.61
N LEU A 77 8.11 7.53 12.34
CA LEU A 77 8.37 6.14 11.98
C LEU A 77 7.08 5.46 11.51
N ASP A 78 7.25 4.50 10.61
CA ASP A 78 6.21 3.54 10.23
C ASP A 78 6.74 2.14 10.53
N THR A 79 5.83 1.25 10.92
CA THR A 79 6.14 -0.12 11.33
C THR A 79 5.39 -1.15 10.48
N CYS A 80 4.65 -0.75 9.46
CA CYS A 80 3.91 -1.67 8.62
C CYS A 80 4.80 -2.67 7.87
N GLY A 81 4.22 -3.85 7.64
CA GLY A 81 4.73 -4.83 6.72
C GLY A 81 3.70 -5.15 5.64
N THR A 82 4.16 -5.74 4.54
CA THR A 82 3.29 -6.13 3.41
C THR A 82 2.21 -7.14 3.78
N GLY A 83 2.42 -7.91 4.86
CA GLY A 83 1.58 -9.05 5.22
C GLY A 83 1.68 -10.20 4.20
N GLY A 84 0.76 -11.16 4.29
CA GLY A 84 0.63 -12.23 3.31
C GLY A 84 1.61 -13.39 3.44
N ASP A 85 2.40 -13.47 4.52
CA ASP A 85 3.33 -14.57 4.78
C ASP A 85 2.66 -15.87 5.26
N GLN A 86 1.35 -15.80 5.56
CA GLN A 86 0.49 -16.89 6.04
C GLN A 86 0.98 -17.56 7.34
N LYS A 87 1.89 -16.92 8.09
CA LYS A 87 2.45 -17.50 9.31
C LYS A 87 1.54 -17.38 10.52
N GLY A 88 0.44 -16.63 10.42
CA GLY A 88 -0.49 -16.42 11.52
C GLY A 88 0.16 -15.77 12.74
N THR A 89 1.21 -14.96 12.54
CA THR A 89 1.92 -14.31 13.63
C THR A 89 1.01 -13.34 14.38
N PHE A 90 1.32 -13.12 15.66
CA PHE A 90 0.80 -11.99 16.41
C PHE A 90 1.03 -10.66 15.67
N ASN A 91 0.26 -9.63 15.98
CA ASN A 91 0.39 -8.27 15.43
C ASN A 91 1.66 -7.56 15.97
N ILE A 92 2.82 -8.16 15.74
CA ILE A 92 4.14 -7.70 16.20
C ILE A 92 4.38 -6.26 15.74
N SER A 93 4.05 -5.94 14.48
CA SER A 93 4.21 -4.58 13.97
C SER A 93 3.37 -3.53 14.70
N THR A 94 2.20 -3.89 15.20
CA THR A 94 1.34 -2.99 15.99
C THR A 94 1.89 -2.85 17.41
N ALA A 95 2.35 -3.94 18.03
CA ALA A 95 3.00 -3.87 19.33
C ALA A 95 4.29 -3.03 19.28
N SER A 96 5.12 -3.22 18.26
CA SER A 96 6.33 -2.40 18.05
C SER A 96 6.00 -0.90 17.92
N ALA A 97 4.88 -0.55 17.28
CA ALA A 97 4.43 0.84 17.19
C ALA A 97 4.19 1.46 18.57
N PHE A 98 3.55 0.73 19.48
CA PHE A 98 3.33 1.20 20.86
C PHE A 98 4.62 1.34 21.65
N VAL A 99 5.55 0.38 21.51
CA VAL A 99 6.86 0.45 22.19
C VAL A 99 7.66 1.68 21.72
N VAL A 100 7.70 1.92 20.41
CA VAL A 100 8.40 3.08 19.82
C VAL A 100 7.74 4.39 20.24
N ALA A 101 6.40 4.46 20.25
CA ALA A 101 5.67 5.62 20.73
C ALA A 101 5.92 5.88 22.23
N GLY A 102 5.96 4.83 23.05
CA GLY A 102 6.31 4.91 24.47
C GLY A 102 7.74 5.39 24.73
N ALA A 103 8.65 5.20 23.77
CA ALA A 103 10.01 5.76 23.79
C ALA A 103 10.08 7.23 23.34
N GLY A 104 8.94 7.86 23.04
CA GLY A 104 8.85 9.28 22.68
C GLY A 104 9.03 9.58 21.19
N ILE A 105 9.01 8.57 20.32
CA ILE A 105 9.12 8.77 18.87
C ILE A 105 7.72 8.72 18.24
N ALA A 106 7.38 9.70 17.40
CA ALA A 106 6.10 9.70 16.70
C ALA A 106 6.00 8.53 15.70
N VAL A 107 4.91 7.78 15.77
CA VAL A 107 4.64 6.65 14.87
C VAL A 107 3.41 6.93 14.03
N ALA A 108 3.59 7.07 12.71
CA ALA A 108 2.51 7.13 11.74
C ALA A 108 2.36 5.74 11.10
N LYS A 109 1.61 4.87 11.77
CA LYS A 109 1.39 3.50 11.29
C LYS A 109 0.29 3.49 10.23
N HIS A 110 0.64 3.23 8.97
CA HIS A 110 -0.37 2.86 7.99
C HIS A 110 -0.78 1.38 8.19
N GLY A 111 -2.03 1.08 7.89
CA GLY A 111 -2.58 -0.24 8.16
C GLY A 111 -3.96 -0.43 7.56
N ASN A 112 -4.39 -1.68 7.49
CA ASN A 112 -5.71 -2.06 7.05
C ASN A 112 -6.28 -3.16 7.95
N ARG A 113 -7.56 -3.47 7.77
CA ARG A 113 -8.20 -4.66 8.33
C ARG A 113 -7.64 -5.94 7.70
N SER A 114 -7.81 -7.06 8.38
CA SER A 114 -7.34 -8.34 7.86
C SER A 114 -8.03 -8.71 6.54
N VAL A 115 -7.25 -9.28 5.61
CA VAL A 115 -7.77 -9.92 4.39
C VAL A 115 -7.53 -11.44 4.43
N SER A 116 -6.42 -11.91 5.01
CA SER A 116 -6.02 -13.33 5.03
C SER A 116 -5.54 -13.86 6.40
N SER A 117 -5.34 -12.98 7.38
CA SER A 117 -4.90 -13.35 8.74
C SER A 117 -6.08 -13.37 9.74
N GLN A 118 -5.86 -13.81 10.97
CA GLN A 118 -6.89 -13.69 12.01
C GLN A 118 -7.20 -12.23 12.40
N SER A 119 -6.23 -11.32 12.33
CA SER A 119 -6.45 -9.90 12.65
C SER A 119 -5.40 -9.00 11.99
N GLY A 120 -5.84 -7.93 11.34
CA GLY A 120 -4.98 -6.88 10.82
C GLY A 120 -4.70 -5.82 11.88
N SER A 121 -3.74 -4.93 11.60
CA SER A 121 -3.40 -3.84 12.53
C SER A 121 -4.61 -2.95 12.88
N ALA A 122 -5.50 -2.67 11.91
CA ALA A 122 -6.70 -1.87 12.17
C ALA A 122 -7.71 -2.60 13.07
N ASP A 123 -7.80 -3.93 12.99
CA ASP A 123 -8.70 -4.72 13.84
C ASP A 123 -8.22 -4.70 15.30
N VAL A 124 -6.90 -4.82 15.52
CA VAL A 124 -6.30 -4.70 16.85
C VAL A 124 -6.52 -3.30 17.43
N LEU A 125 -6.26 -2.24 16.65
CA LEU A 125 -6.45 -0.87 17.10
C LEU A 125 -7.91 -0.58 17.43
N ALA A 126 -8.85 -1.04 16.60
CA ALA A 126 -10.28 -0.89 16.86
C ALA A 126 -10.71 -1.64 18.14
N ALA A 127 -10.21 -2.85 18.37
CA ALA A 127 -10.48 -3.61 19.60
C ALA A 127 -9.93 -2.93 20.86
N LEU A 128 -8.84 -2.16 20.73
CA LEU A 128 -8.29 -1.31 21.80
C LEU A 128 -9.02 0.02 21.97
N GLY A 129 -10.08 0.29 21.20
CA GLY A 129 -10.87 1.52 21.27
C GLY A 129 -10.30 2.70 20.48
N VAL A 130 -9.29 2.48 19.64
CA VAL A 130 -8.74 3.52 18.77
C VAL A 130 -9.71 3.79 17.61
N LYS A 131 -9.99 5.08 17.36
CA LYS A 131 -10.79 5.51 16.22
C LYS A 131 -9.95 5.46 14.92
N ILE A 132 -10.00 4.32 14.22
CA ILE A 132 -9.19 4.05 13.02
C ILE A 132 -9.63 4.84 11.77
N ASP A 133 -10.83 5.40 11.78
CA ASP A 133 -11.41 6.25 10.73
C ASP A 133 -11.41 7.73 11.14
N ALA A 134 -10.45 8.12 12.00
CA ALA A 134 -10.31 9.50 12.41
C ALA A 134 -10.11 10.43 11.19
N PRO A 135 -10.74 11.62 11.20
CA PRO A 135 -10.55 12.59 10.14
C PRO A 135 -9.10 13.06 10.12
N LYS A 136 -8.61 13.47 8.95
CA LYS A 136 -7.22 13.87 8.71
C LYS A 136 -6.72 14.86 9.76
N GLU A 137 -7.52 15.86 10.09
CA GLU A 137 -7.17 16.93 11.02
C GLU A 137 -6.85 16.37 12.42
N LYS A 138 -7.55 15.30 12.82
CA LYS A 138 -7.30 14.62 14.10
C LYS A 138 -6.04 13.76 14.08
N VAL A 139 -5.65 13.25 12.91
CA VAL A 139 -4.42 12.48 12.72
C VAL A 139 -3.19 13.40 12.67
N GLU A 140 -3.37 14.66 12.25
CA GLU A 140 -2.30 15.67 12.19
C GLU A 140 -1.98 16.36 13.53
N GLU A 141 -2.89 16.30 14.50
CA GLU A 141 -2.77 16.84 15.87
C GLU A 141 -1.70 16.09 16.69
#